data_AF-A0A5C7LHJ2-F1
#
_entry.id   AF-A0A5C7LHJ2-F1
#
_cell.length_a   1.000
_cell.length_b   1.000
_cell.length_c   1.000
_cell.angle_alpha   90.00
_cell.angle_beta   90.00
_cell.angle_gamma   90.00
#
_symmetry.space_group_name_H-M   'P 1'
#
loop_
_entity.id
_entity.type
_entity.pdbx_description
1 polymer ?
#
loop_
_entity_poly.entity_id
_entity_poly.type
_entity_poly.pdbx_seq_one_letter_code
_entity_poly.pdbx_strand_id
1 'polypeptide(L)'
;MKKSKIKSKTKRRKKKMTNISDTGLTVNGVEYVPKSSVQVAQPQGPTKIIVLQRGWVMVGKFERNGSDCKLHNASVIRNWGTTKGLGEIALGGPTSSTKLDKCGGLVEFDYLTVVAAISCEESKWLNAL
;
A
#
# COMPACT_ATOMS: atom_id res chain seq x y z
N MET A 1 -34.83 63.22 -30.07
CA MET A 1 -35.41 62.13 -30.88
C MET A 1 -34.49 60.91 -30.85
N LYS A 2 -35.03 59.78 -30.37
CA LYS A 2 -34.66 58.36 -30.54
C LYS A 2 -33.16 57.99 -30.64
N LYS A 3 -32.57 57.48 -29.54
CA LYS A 3 -31.42 56.56 -29.60
C LYS A 3 -31.85 55.13 -29.23
N SER A 4 -31.69 54.29 -30.24
CA SER A 4 -31.90 52.84 -30.36
C SER A 4 -31.51 51.99 -29.14
N LYS A 5 -32.45 51.17 -28.66
CA LYS A 5 -32.19 50.03 -27.76
C LYS A 5 -31.64 48.86 -28.59
N ILE A 6 -30.34 48.60 -28.49
CA ILE A 6 -29.71 47.39 -29.02
C ILE A 6 -30.05 46.22 -28.07
N LYS A 7 -30.84 45.26 -28.56
CA LYS A 7 -31.16 44.01 -27.86
C LYS A 7 -29.96 43.07 -27.95
N SER A 8 -29.27 42.80 -26.84
CA SER A 8 -28.26 41.75 -26.80
C SER A 8 -28.94 40.37 -26.75
N LYS A 9 -28.72 39.55 -27.78
CA LYS A 9 -29.15 38.14 -27.81
C LYS A 9 -28.14 37.32 -27.02
N THR A 10 -28.44 36.99 -25.77
CA THR A 10 -27.64 36.06 -24.98
C THR A 10 -27.80 34.63 -25.52
N LYS A 11 -26.74 34.13 -26.16
CA LYS A 11 -26.63 32.77 -26.68
C LYS A 11 -26.66 31.79 -25.48
N ARG A 12 -27.76 31.07 -25.28
CA ARG A 12 -27.86 29.94 -24.33
C ARG A 12 -26.81 28.89 -24.72
N ARG A 13 -25.67 28.86 -24.03
CA ARG A 13 -24.75 27.72 -24.06
C ARG A 13 -25.50 26.53 -23.44
N LYS A 14 -25.76 25.50 -24.24
CA LYS A 14 -26.29 24.21 -23.78
C LYS A 14 -25.36 23.70 -22.67
N LYS A 15 -25.84 23.70 -21.43
CA LYS A 15 -25.15 23.09 -20.29
C LYS A 15 -25.13 21.59 -20.57
N LYS A 16 -23.95 21.04 -20.91
CA LYS A 16 -23.73 19.60 -21.03
C LYS A 16 -24.17 18.99 -19.70
N MET A 17 -25.11 18.06 -19.73
CA MET A 17 -25.53 17.31 -18.54
C MET A 17 -24.36 16.48 -18.06
N THR A 18 -23.58 17.02 -17.13
CA THR A 18 -22.70 16.24 -16.27
C THR A 18 -23.57 15.76 -15.12
N ASN A 19 -24.00 14.50 -15.18
CA ASN A 19 -24.48 13.82 -13.99
C ASN A 19 -23.25 13.60 -13.11
N ILE A 20 -23.16 14.38 -12.05
CA ILE A 20 -22.19 14.21 -10.98
C ILE A 20 -22.87 13.28 -9.99
N SER A 21 -22.51 12.01 -10.02
CA SER A 21 -22.74 11.10 -8.90
C SER A 21 -21.43 11.02 -8.10
N ASP A 22 -21.53 10.94 -6.77
CA ASP A 22 -20.42 10.95 -5.79
C ASP A 22 -19.34 9.85 -5.98
N THR A 23 -19.45 9.03 -7.02
CA THR A 23 -18.64 7.82 -7.23
C THR A 23 -17.79 7.81 -8.51
N GLY A 24 -18.01 8.73 -9.47
CA GLY A 24 -17.21 8.74 -10.71
C GLY A 24 -17.71 9.70 -11.80
N LEU A 25 -16.86 9.94 -12.81
CA LEU A 25 -17.13 10.82 -13.95
C LEU A 25 -16.79 10.09 -15.26
N THR A 26 -17.67 10.14 -16.26
CA THR A 26 -17.37 9.58 -17.59
C THR A 26 -17.00 10.68 -18.58
N VAL A 27 -15.82 10.58 -19.21
CA VAL A 27 -15.37 11.50 -20.27
C VAL A 27 -15.02 10.68 -21.51
N ASN A 28 -15.72 10.95 -22.63
CA ASN A 28 -15.52 10.26 -23.92
C ASN A 28 -15.65 8.73 -23.85
N GLY A 29 -16.55 8.22 -23.01
CA GLY A 29 -16.76 6.78 -22.82
C GLY A 29 -15.75 6.10 -21.89
N VAL A 30 -14.81 6.86 -21.32
CA VAL A 30 -13.87 6.37 -20.29
C VAL A 30 -14.37 6.81 -18.92
N GLU A 31 -14.48 5.86 -17.99
CA GLU A 31 -14.85 6.10 -16.61
C GLU A 31 -13.63 6.50 -15.78
N TYR A 32 -13.74 7.62 -15.08
CA TYR A 32 -12.73 8.17 -14.18
C TYR A 32 -13.27 8.13 -12.76
N VAL A 33 -12.49 7.52 -11.87
CA VAL A 33 -12.78 7.49 -10.44
C VAL A 33 -11.76 8.34 -9.69
N PRO A 34 -12.14 8.98 -8.56
CA PRO A 34 -11.17 9.62 -7.68
C PRO A 34 -10.01 8.67 -7.32
N LYS A 35 -8.76 9.16 -7.29
CA LYS A 35 -7.62 8.32 -6.85
C LYS A 35 -7.83 7.74 -5.44
N SER A 36 -8.59 8.44 -4.60
CA SER A 36 -8.98 8.03 -3.26
C SER A 36 -10.04 6.90 -3.23
N SER A 37 -10.78 6.65 -4.31
CA SER A 37 -11.77 5.57 -4.38
C SER A 37 -11.21 4.27 -4.96
N VAL A 38 -9.99 4.31 -5.51
CA VAL A 38 -9.23 3.09 -5.83
C VAL A 38 -8.65 2.54 -4.54
N GLN A 39 -9.39 1.65 -3.88
CA GLN A 39 -8.84 0.88 -2.77
C GLN A 39 -7.86 -0.14 -3.36
N VAL A 40 -6.56 0.17 -3.29
CA VAL A 40 -5.53 -0.86 -3.49
C VAL A 40 -5.77 -1.89 -2.40
N ALA A 41 -6.19 -3.09 -2.78
CA ALA A 41 -6.45 -4.18 -1.85
C ALA A 41 -5.24 -4.32 -0.94
N GLN A 42 -5.41 -3.99 0.34
CA GLN A 42 -4.30 -4.08 1.28
C GLN A 42 -3.99 -5.56 1.47
N PRO A 43 -2.71 -5.95 1.37
CA PRO A 43 -2.34 -7.34 1.56
C PRO A 43 -2.75 -7.80 2.96
N GLN A 44 -3.62 -8.79 3.00
CA GLN A 44 -4.22 -9.34 4.21
C GLN A 44 -3.31 -10.46 4.74
N GLY A 45 -2.78 -10.30 5.95
CA GLY A 45 -1.96 -11.33 6.60
C GLY A 45 -1.31 -10.85 7.90
N PRO A 46 -0.85 -11.77 8.76
CA PRO A 46 -0.09 -11.38 9.95
C PRO A 46 1.27 -10.79 9.57
N THR A 47 1.69 -9.73 10.25
CA THR A 47 3.08 -9.24 10.13
C THR A 47 4.04 -10.26 10.73
N LYS A 48 5.04 -10.69 9.96
CA LYS A 48 6.07 -11.64 10.40
C LYS A 48 7.45 -11.21 9.97
N ILE A 49 8.44 -11.51 10.81
CA ILE A 49 9.84 -11.56 10.42
C ILE A 49 10.12 -12.97 9.90
N ILE A 50 10.51 -13.08 8.63
CA ILE A 50 10.87 -14.32 7.96
C ILE A 50 12.38 -14.40 7.83
N VAL A 51 12.97 -15.42 8.42
CA VAL A 51 14.38 -15.77 8.26
C VAL A 51 14.46 -16.84 7.19
N LEU A 52 15.08 -16.51 6.06
CA LEU A 52 15.33 -17.40 4.95
C LEU A 52 16.76 -17.94 4.98
N GLN A 53 17.04 -18.94 4.17
CA GLN A 53 18.38 -19.46 4.00
C GLN A 53 19.39 -18.38 3.58
N ARG A 54 20.66 -18.62 3.87
CA ARG A 54 21.80 -17.73 3.52
C ARG A 54 21.73 -16.34 4.15
N GLY A 55 21.05 -16.20 5.29
CA GLY A 55 21.11 -15.00 6.13
C GLY A 55 20.16 -13.88 5.70
N TRP A 56 19.20 -14.17 4.82
CA TRP A 56 18.15 -13.22 4.47
C TRP A 56 17.13 -13.11 5.61
N VAL A 57 16.92 -11.90 6.11
CA VAL A 57 15.94 -11.61 7.15
C VAL A 57 15.03 -10.51 6.64
N MET A 58 13.75 -10.83 6.51
CA MET A 58 12.75 -9.96 5.91
C MET A 58 11.57 -9.78 6.83
N VAL A 59 10.84 -8.70 6.67
CA VAL A 59 9.60 -8.43 7.42
C VAL A 59 8.52 -7.91 6.50
N GLY A 60 7.29 -8.35 6.70
CA GLY A 60 6.14 -7.94 5.91
C GLY A 60 4.88 -8.70 6.29
N LYS A 61 3.82 -8.52 5.50
CA LYS A 61 2.54 -9.20 5.64
C LYS A 61 2.63 -10.58 4.98
N PHE A 62 2.58 -11.63 5.80
CA PHE A 62 2.85 -12.99 5.35
C PHE A 62 1.57 -13.70 4.90
N GLU A 63 1.63 -14.28 3.71
CA GLU A 63 0.62 -15.14 3.11
C GLU A 63 1.28 -16.46 2.70
N ARG A 64 0.56 -17.57 2.88
CA ARG A 64 1.06 -18.90 2.52
C ARG A 64 -0.05 -19.75 1.92
N ASN A 65 0.25 -20.40 0.80
CA ASN A 65 -0.58 -21.41 0.17
C ASN A 65 0.26 -22.65 -0.15
N GLY A 66 0.15 -23.69 0.68
CA GLY A 66 0.99 -24.88 0.55
C GLY A 66 2.47 -24.56 0.85
N SER A 67 3.35 -24.72 -0.14
CA SER A 67 4.76 -24.28 -0.05
C SER A 67 5.00 -22.89 -0.62
N ASP A 68 4.08 -22.35 -1.43
CA ASP A 68 4.18 -21.00 -1.98
C ASP A 68 3.96 -19.98 -0.86
N CYS A 69 4.95 -19.12 -0.65
CA CYS A 69 4.92 -18.09 0.37
C CYS A 69 5.10 -16.72 -0.26
N LYS A 70 4.30 -15.77 0.22
CA LYS A 70 4.27 -14.38 -0.22
C LYS A 70 4.45 -13.48 0.98
N LEU A 71 5.36 -12.52 0.84
CA LEU A 71 5.59 -11.47 1.83
C LEU A 71 5.32 -10.13 1.18
N HIS A 72 4.19 -9.54 1.53
CA HIS A 72 3.76 -8.26 0.99
C HIS A 72 4.28 -7.09 1.83
N ASN A 73 4.44 -5.93 1.18
CA ASN A 73 5.08 -4.74 1.76
C ASN A 73 6.43 -5.07 2.42
N ALA A 74 7.17 -5.98 1.79
CA ALA A 74 8.37 -6.57 2.38
C ALA A 74 9.53 -5.56 2.47
N SER A 75 10.29 -5.66 3.56
CA SER A 75 11.59 -5.01 3.73
C SER A 75 12.63 -6.01 4.21
N VAL A 76 13.86 -5.87 3.73
CA VAL A 76 15.03 -6.56 4.30
C VAL A 76 15.44 -5.84 5.57
N ILE A 77 15.64 -6.57 6.67
CA ILE A 77 16.20 -6.05 7.91
C ILE A 77 17.73 -6.18 7.85
N ARG A 78 18.39 -5.15 7.32
CA ARG A 78 19.85 -5.16 7.11
C ARG A 78 20.65 -4.93 8.38
N ASN A 79 20.12 -4.14 9.31
CA ASN A 79 20.64 -4.04 10.66
C ASN A 79 19.47 -4.22 11.63
N TRP A 80 19.57 -5.17 12.55
CA TRP A 80 18.51 -5.40 13.52
C TRP A 80 18.51 -4.29 14.57
N GLY A 81 19.69 -3.88 15.04
CA GLY A 81 19.79 -2.83 16.05
C GLY A 81 19.25 -3.26 17.42
N THR A 82 19.42 -4.54 17.78
CA THR A 82 18.86 -5.14 18.99
C THR A 82 19.93 -5.62 19.96
N THR A 83 19.55 -5.79 21.23
CA THR A 83 20.39 -6.38 22.28
C THR A 83 19.85 -7.74 22.74
N LYS A 84 18.59 -8.05 22.43
CA LYS A 84 17.88 -9.29 22.78
C LYS A 84 17.45 -10.09 21.54
N GLY A 85 18.17 -9.93 20.43
CA GLY A 85 17.93 -10.64 19.17
C GLY A 85 16.68 -10.15 18.43
N LEU A 86 16.17 -10.95 17.48
CA LEU A 86 15.02 -10.58 16.63
C LEU A 86 13.70 -10.46 17.40
N GLY A 87 13.54 -11.18 18.51
CA GLY A 87 12.33 -11.12 19.33
C GLY A 87 12.06 -9.71 19.88
N GLU A 88 13.11 -8.93 20.11
CA GLU A 88 13.02 -7.54 20.57
C GLU A 88 12.22 -6.68 19.58
N ILE A 89 12.58 -6.71 18.30
CA ILE A 89 11.89 -5.94 17.26
C ILE A 89 10.57 -6.61 16.83
N ALA A 90 10.45 -7.93 16.97
CA ALA A 90 9.18 -8.61 16.71
C ALA A 90 8.08 -8.10 17.65
N LEU A 91 8.38 -7.97 18.96
CA LEU A 91 7.43 -7.51 19.97
C LEU A 91 7.37 -5.97 20.09
N GLY A 92 8.50 -5.29 19.89
CA GLY A 92 8.65 -3.85 20.12
C GLY A 92 8.56 -2.96 18.89
N GLY A 93 8.60 -3.54 17.69
CA GLY A 93 8.83 -2.79 16.45
C GLY A 93 10.31 -2.46 16.23
N PRO A 94 10.67 -1.85 15.09
CA PRO A 94 12.05 -1.46 14.80
C PRO A 94 12.59 -0.46 15.84
N THR A 95 13.86 -0.60 16.19
CA THR A 95 14.59 0.36 17.02
C THR A 95 15.09 1.54 16.18
N SER A 96 15.61 2.57 16.83
CA SER A 96 16.24 3.72 16.15
C SER A 96 17.46 3.34 15.29
N SER A 97 18.06 2.17 15.53
CA SER A 97 19.20 1.67 14.77
C SER A 97 18.82 0.58 13.77
N THR A 98 17.57 0.12 13.78
CA THR A 98 17.07 -0.83 12.79
C THR A 98 17.09 -0.20 11.40
N LYS A 99 17.67 -0.90 10.42
CA LYS A 99 17.71 -0.46 9.02
C LYS A 99 16.85 -1.39 8.18
N LEU A 100 15.78 -0.82 7.62
CA LEU A 100 14.85 -1.51 6.72
C LEU A 100 15.06 -1.02 5.29
N ASP A 101 15.36 -1.92 4.38
CA ASP A 101 15.45 -1.62 2.95
C ASP A 101 14.24 -2.24 2.24
N LYS A 102 13.40 -1.41 1.59
CA LYS A 102 12.16 -1.87 0.93
C LYS A 102 12.48 -2.77 -0.27
N CYS A 103 11.76 -3.89 -0.40
CA CYS A 103 11.94 -4.85 -1.48
C CYS A 103 11.18 -4.51 -2.77
N GLY A 104 10.38 -3.43 -2.77
CA GLY A 104 9.62 -2.99 -3.95
C GLY A 104 8.21 -3.57 -4.09
N GLY A 105 7.68 -4.25 -3.06
CA GLY A 105 6.27 -4.67 -3.01
C GLY A 105 6.10 -6.09 -2.46
N LEU A 106 6.17 -7.08 -3.35
CA LEU A 106 5.96 -8.50 -3.07
C LEU A 106 7.28 -9.27 -3.16
N VAL A 107 7.56 -10.11 -2.17
CA VAL A 107 8.63 -11.11 -2.23
C VAL A 107 8.01 -12.50 -2.18
N GLU A 108 8.43 -13.37 -3.09
CA GLU A 108 7.95 -14.76 -3.22
C GLU A 108 9.09 -15.73 -2.89
N PHE A 109 8.79 -16.79 -2.14
CA PHE A 109 9.75 -17.83 -1.77
C PHE A 109 9.06 -19.15 -1.44
N ASP A 110 9.80 -20.26 -1.50
CA ASP A 110 9.29 -21.56 -1.09
C ASP A 110 9.46 -21.75 0.44
N TYR A 111 8.45 -22.36 1.09
CA TYR A 111 8.45 -22.58 2.54
C TYR A 111 9.64 -23.42 3.03
N LEU A 112 10.20 -24.32 2.21
CA LEU A 112 11.41 -25.08 2.56
C LEU A 112 12.66 -24.20 2.73
N THR A 113 12.63 -22.97 2.21
CA THR A 113 13.71 -22.00 2.41
C THR A 113 13.58 -21.21 3.71
N VAL A 114 12.45 -21.35 4.42
CA VAL A 114 12.21 -20.67 5.70
C VAL A 114 12.92 -21.40 6.83
N VAL A 115 13.90 -20.74 7.42
CA VAL A 115 14.59 -21.19 8.63
C VAL A 115 13.75 -20.91 9.87
N ALA A 116 13.12 -19.73 9.93
CA ALA A 116 12.21 -19.35 11.00
C ALA A 116 11.19 -18.30 10.55
N ALA A 117 9.99 -18.34 11.14
CA ALA A 117 8.96 -17.33 10.95
C ALA A 117 8.49 -16.81 12.31
N ILE A 118 8.84 -15.58 12.65
CA ILE A 118 8.59 -14.96 13.95
C ILE A 118 7.39 -14.04 13.81
N SER A 119 6.34 -14.27 14.62
CA SER A 119 5.17 -13.38 14.68
C SER A 119 5.56 -12.02 15.26
N CYS A 120 5.04 -10.95 14.66
CA CYS A 120 5.26 -9.59 15.14
C CYS A 120 3.99 -9.02 15.79
N GLU A 121 4.19 -8.10 16.72
CA GLU A 121 3.13 -7.26 17.27
C GLU A 121 2.77 -6.18 16.24
N GLU A 122 1.65 -6.37 15.53
CA GLU A 122 1.33 -5.56 14.35
C GLU A 122 1.25 -4.06 14.65
N SER A 123 0.72 -3.71 15.82
CA SER A 123 0.57 -2.32 16.26
C SER A 123 1.90 -1.56 16.33
N LYS A 124 3.02 -2.27 16.53
CA LYS A 124 4.37 -1.69 16.59
C LYS A 124 5.02 -1.50 15.22
N TRP A 125 4.45 -2.09 14.16
CA TRP A 125 5.00 -2.06 12.81
C TRP A 125 4.26 -1.15 11.83
N LEU A 126 3.12 -0.57 12.23
CA LEU A 126 2.23 0.21 11.36
C LEU A 126 2.90 1.38 10.61
N ASN A 127 3.88 2.04 11.22
CA ASN A 127 4.55 3.20 10.61
C ASN A 127 5.85 2.84 9.89
N ALA A 128 6.27 1.57 9.93
CA ALA A 128 7.54 1.10 9.37
C ALA A 128 7.36 0.33 8.05
N LEU A 129 6.19 -0.26 7.83
CA LEU A 129 5.85 -1.06 6.65
C LEU A 129 4.93 -0.31 5.71
#